data_AF-A0AA43LAQ7-F1
#
_entry.id   AF-A0AA43LAQ7-F1
#
_cell.length_a   1.000
_cell.length_b   1.000
_cell.length_c   1.000
_cell.angle_alpha   90.00
_cell.angle_beta   90.00
_cell.angle_gamma   90.00
#
_symmetry.space_group_name_H-M   'P 1'
#
loop_
_entity.id
_entity.type
_entity.pdbx_description
1 polymer ?
#
loop_
_entity_poly.entity_id
_entity_poly.type
_entity_poly.pdbx_seq_one_letter_code
_entity_poly.pdbx_strand_id
1 'polypeptide(L)'
;MLAAAGFMNPRRRQNVRIERYPTVRDFLHAIKAIGASASVASPSGRIGLRRLFHDMFQHYETRYGDSNGILATYELLLLHGFAPK
;
A
#
# COMPACT_ATOMS: atom_id res chain seq x y z
N MET A 1 -19.60 9.68 4.51
CA MET A 1 -18.76 9.15 5.59
C MET A 1 -18.50 10.16 6.71
N LEU A 2 -17.88 11.34 6.52
CA LEU A 2 -17.73 12.30 7.63
C LEU A 2 -19.03 13.02 8.03
N ALA A 3 -19.78 13.56 7.06
CA ALA A 3 -21.08 14.19 7.33
C ALA A 3 -22.06 13.23 8.00
N ALA A 4 -22.11 11.98 7.52
CA ALA A 4 -22.95 10.93 8.08
C ALA A 4 -22.56 10.52 9.50
N ALA A 5 -21.30 10.76 9.90
CA ALA A 5 -20.80 10.55 11.26
C ALA A 5 -20.95 11.80 12.14
N GLY A 6 -21.66 12.84 11.69
CA GLY A 6 -21.94 14.06 12.47
C GLY A 6 -20.85 15.13 12.41
N PHE A 7 -19.78 14.94 11.61
CA PHE A 7 -18.73 15.95 11.48
C PHE A 7 -19.22 17.17 10.70
N MET A 8 -18.95 18.35 11.23
CA MET A 8 -19.30 19.63 10.61
C MET A 8 -18.23 20.08 9.60
N ASN A 9 -18.66 20.75 8.51
CA ASN A 9 -17.80 21.24 7.42
C ASN A 9 -16.81 20.18 6.90
N PRO A 10 -17.30 19.00 6.46
CA PRO A 10 -16.43 17.96 5.94
C PRO A 10 -15.74 18.43 4.67
N ARG A 11 -14.43 18.26 4.60
CA ARG A 11 -13.62 18.55 3.43
C ARG A 11 -12.79 17.34 3.03
N ARG A 12 -12.55 17.25 1.72
CA ARG A 12 -11.73 16.23 1.10
C ARG A 12 -10.63 16.92 0.31
N ARG A 13 -9.40 16.42 0.44
CA ARG A 13 -8.30 16.68 -0.48
C ARG A 13 -7.81 15.36 -1.05
N GLN A 14 -7.51 15.37 -2.34
CA GLN A 14 -7.00 14.21 -3.07
C GLN A 14 -5.69 14.63 -3.70
N ASN A 15 -4.65 13.83 -3.49
CA ASN A 15 -3.32 14.07 -4.06
C ASN A 15 -2.77 12.77 -4.61
N VAL A 16 -2.08 12.85 -5.75
CA VAL A 16 -1.27 11.74 -6.25
C VAL A 16 0.17 11.97 -5.81
N ARG A 17 0.77 10.95 -5.20
CA ARG A 17 2.17 10.96 -4.77
C ARG A 17 2.89 9.80 -5.43
N ILE A 18 4.02 10.10 -6.06
CA ILE A 18 4.88 9.09 -6.68
C ILE A 18 6.14 8.99 -5.83
N GLU A 19 6.48 7.78 -5.41
CA GLU A 19 7.67 7.50 -4.61
C GLU A 19 8.57 6.50 -5.33
N ARG A 20 9.88 6.74 -5.25
CA ARG A 20 10.90 5.83 -5.75
C ARG A 20 11.49 5.05 -4.59
N TYR A 21 11.45 3.72 -4.69
CA TYR A 21 12.13 2.83 -3.76
C TYR A 21 13.42 2.31 -4.42
N PRO A 22 14.56 2.30 -3.70
CA PRO A 22 15.84 1.86 -4.27
C PRO A 22 15.83 0.42 -4.76
N THR A 23 15.04 -0.45 -4.11
CA THR A 23 14.84 -1.83 -4.53
C THR A 23 13.37 -2.23 -4.42
N VAL A 24 12.98 -3.26 -5.18
CA VAL A 24 11.67 -3.91 -5.03
C VAL A 24 11.48 -4.46 -3.63
N ARG A 25 12.56 -4.94 -3.00
CA ARG A 25 12.53 -5.40 -1.62
C ARG A 25 12.10 -4.29 -0.66
N ASP A 26 12.67 -3.09 -0.78
CA ASP A 26 12.34 -1.95 0.08
C ASP A 26 10.86 -1.56 -0.09
N PHE A 27 10.38 -1.51 -1.33
CA PHE A 27 8.96 -1.27 -1.63
C PHE A 27 8.05 -2.32 -0.99
N LEU A 28 8.31 -3.60 -1.20
CA LEU A 28 7.48 -4.69 -0.68
C LEU A 28 7.49 -4.74 0.85
N HIS A 29 8.61 -4.41 1.49
CA HIS A 29 8.66 -4.25 2.95
C HIS A 29 7.84 -3.04 3.45
N ALA A 30 7.92 -1.90 2.75
CA ALA A 30 7.17 -0.70 3.11
C ALA A 30 5.65 -0.94 3.04
N ILE A 31 5.14 -1.51 1.95
CA ILE A 31 3.70 -1.78 1.82
C ILE A 31 3.24 -2.91 2.76
N LYS A 32 4.12 -3.86 3.08
CA LYS A 32 3.84 -4.90 4.08
C LYS A 32 3.58 -4.29 5.45
N ALA A 33 4.37 -3.29 5.85
CA ALA A 33 4.18 -2.58 7.11
C ALA A 33 2.83 -1.84 7.19
N ILE A 34 2.26 -1.45 6.04
CA ILE A 34 0.98 -0.76 5.90
C ILE A 34 -0.21 -1.75 5.80
N GLY A 35 0.07 -3.07 5.84
CA GLY A 35 -0.97 -4.10 5.88
C GLY A 35 -1.24 -4.79 4.55
N ALA A 36 -0.37 -4.63 3.54
CA ALA A 36 -0.49 -5.39 2.28
C ALA A 36 -0.40 -6.92 2.48
N SER A 37 0.06 -7.38 3.65
CA SER A 37 0.05 -8.80 4.04
C SER A 37 -1.27 -9.28 4.66
N ALA A 38 -2.29 -8.43 4.83
CA ALA A 38 -3.62 -8.82 5.32
C ALA A 38 -4.48 -9.56 4.27
N SER A 39 -3.86 -9.99 3.16
CA SER A 39 -4.51 -10.77 2.12
C SER A 39 -4.96 -12.12 2.65
N VAL A 40 -6.18 -12.54 2.27
CA VAL A 40 -6.83 -13.82 2.62
C VAL A 40 -6.17 -15.01 1.88
N ALA A 41 -5.05 -14.80 1.20
CA ALA A 41 -4.27 -15.88 0.61
C ALA A 41 -3.87 -16.86 1.73
N SER A 42 -4.51 -18.03 1.74
CA SER A 42 -4.28 -19.11 2.70
C SER A 42 -3.46 -20.19 2.02
N PRO A 43 -2.13 -20.03 1.88
CA PRO A 43 -1.31 -21.11 1.36
C PRO A 43 -1.24 -22.23 2.39
N SER A 44 -1.25 -23.46 1.88
CA SER A 44 -1.12 -24.70 2.65
C SER A 44 0.24 -24.74 3.39
N GLY A 45 0.26 -24.17 4.60
CA GLY A 45 1.39 -24.22 5.53
C GLY A 45 2.48 -23.16 5.31
N ARG A 46 3.43 -23.12 6.26
CA ARG A 46 4.52 -22.10 6.34
C ARG A 46 5.48 -22.14 5.15
N ILE A 47 5.68 -23.31 4.54
CA ILE A 47 6.58 -23.51 3.39
C ILE A 47 5.96 -22.91 2.12
N GLY A 48 4.65 -23.11 1.90
CA GLY A 48 3.93 -22.50 0.78
C GLY A 48 3.95 -20.98 0.83
N LEU A 49 3.86 -20.40 2.04
CA LEU A 49 3.93 -18.95 2.24
C LEU A 49 5.30 -18.37 1.86
N ARG A 50 6.42 -19.03 2.23
CA ARG A 50 7.77 -18.56 1.89
C ARG A 50 8.02 -18.58 0.39
N ARG A 51 7.60 -19.66 -0.30
CA ARG A 51 7.70 -19.78 -1.75
C ARG A 51 6.84 -18.74 -2.46
N LEU A 52 5.58 -18.56 -2.03
CA LEU A 52 4.69 -17.53 -2.56
C LEU A 52 5.31 -16.13 -2.49
N PHE A 53 5.90 -15.76 -1.36
CA PHE A 53 6.58 -14.48 -1.23
C PHE A 53 7.81 -14.39 -2.13
N HIS A 54 8.62 -15.46 -2.24
CA HIS A 54 9.76 -15.47 -3.15
C HIS A 54 9.35 -15.24 -4.61
N ASP A 55 8.34 -15.98 -5.08
CA ASP A 55 7.83 -15.88 -6.45
C ASP A 55 7.22 -14.49 -6.70
N MET A 56 6.53 -13.92 -5.71
CA MET A 56 6.00 -12.55 -5.77
C MET A 56 7.14 -11.52 -5.93
N PHE A 57 8.21 -11.62 -5.13
CA PHE A 57 9.35 -10.72 -5.23
C PHE A 57 9.99 -10.78 -6.62
N GLN A 58 10.24 -11.99 -7.14
CA GLN A 58 10.79 -12.17 -8.48
C GLN A 58 9.89 -11.58 -9.57
N HIS A 59 8.57 -11.75 -9.44
CA HIS A 59 7.63 -11.18 -10.38
C HIS A 59 7.68 -9.64 -10.40
N TYR A 60 7.77 -9.01 -9.22
CA TYR A 60 7.89 -7.56 -9.14
C TYR A 60 9.22 -7.05 -9.69
N GLU A 61 10.34 -7.71 -9.37
CA GLU A 61 11.66 -7.35 -9.92
C GLU A 61 11.69 -7.42 -11.44
N THR A 62 11.16 -8.50 -12.02
CA THR A 62 11.21 -8.71 -13.47
C THR A 62 10.31 -7.74 -14.23
N ARG A 63 9.17 -7.37 -13.64
CA ARG A 63 8.10 -6.66 -14.36
C ARG A 63 8.08 -5.15 -14.09
N TYR A 64 8.48 -4.73 -12.89
CA TYR A 64 8.33 -3.34 -12.43
C TYR A 64 9.64 -2.73 -11.93
N GLY A 65 10.69 -3.54 -11.73
CA GLY A 65 12.02 -3.04 -11.41
C GLY A 65 12.69 -2.38 -12.62
N ASP A 66 13.44 -1.31 -12.37
CA ASP A 66 14.33 -0.65 -13.31
C ASP A 66 15.71 -0.40 -12.68
N SER A 67 16.64 0.22 -13.43
CA SER A 67 17.99 0.52 -12.95
C SER A 67 18.04 1.48 -11.75
N ASN A 68 16.94 2.16 -11.45
CA ASN A 68 16.78 3.09 -10.33
C ASN A 68 15.84 2.54 -9.24
N GLY A 69 15.48 1.25 -9.30
CA GLY A 69 14.61 0.58 -8.34
C GLY A 69 13.17 0.43 -8.85
N ILE A 70 12.17 0.89 -8.10
CA ILE A 70 10.75 0.77 -8.48
C ILE A 70 9.97 2.04 -8.14
N LEU A 71 9.08 2.45 -9.04
CA LEU A 71 8.10 3.51 -8.77
C LEU A 71 6.83 2.93 -8.16
N ALA A 72 6.38 3.55 -7.09
CA ALA A 72 5.06 3.34 -6.53
C ALA A 72 4.24 4.63 -6.62
N THR A 73 3.01 4.52 -7.12
CA THR A 73 2.06 5.62 -7.17
C THR A 73 1.00 5.41 -6.09
N TYR A 74 0.85 6.41 -5.22
CA TYR A 74 -0.13 6.44 -4.16
C TYR A 74 -1.17 7.52 -4.45
N GLU A 75 -2.43 7.15 -4.30
CA GLU A 75 -3.52 8.11 -4.20
C GLU A 75 -3.82 8.37 -2.72
N LEU A 76 -3.64 9.61 -2.29
CA LEU A 76 -3.83 10.03 -0.91
C LEU A 76 -5.14 10.81 -0.79
N LEU A 77 -6.06 10.27 0.01
CA LEU A 77 -7.31 10.94 0.38
C LEU A 77 -7.19 11.48 1.81
N LEU A 78 -7.14 12.80 1.94
CA LEU A 78 -7.23 13.48 3.24
C LEU A 78 -8.67 13.92 3.46
N LEU A 79 -9.28 13.41 4.52
CA LEU A 79 -10.63 13.75 4.95
C LEU A 79 -10.52 14.46 6.30
N HIS A 80 -11.11 15.65 6.42
CA HIS A 80 -11.13 16.40 7.68
C HIS A 80 -12.47 17.10 7.89
N GLY A 81 -12.82 17.38 9.15
CA GLY A 81 -14.02 18.08 9.56
C GLY A 81 -13.95 18.38 11.05
N PHE A 82 -14.86 19.23 11.55
CA PHE A 82 -14.95 19.50 12.98
C PHE A 82 -15.80 18.43 13.65
N ALA A 83 -15.38 17.98 14.83
CA ALA A 83 -16.16 17.06 15.63
C ALA A 83 -17.53 17.69 15.97
N PRO A 84 -18.61 16.89 16.04
CA PRO A 84 -19.87 17.36 16.61
C PRO A 84 -19.64 17.82 18.05
N LYS A 85 -20.37 18.86 18.47
CA LYS A 85 -20.39 19.34 19.85
C LYS A 85 -21.06 18.33 20.78
#